data_AF-A0A7X9GCM4-F1
#
_entry.id   AF-A0A7X9GCM4-F1
#
_cell.length_a   1.000
_cell.length_b   1.000
_cell.length_c   1.000
_cell.angle_alpha   90.00
_cell.angle_beta   90.00
_cell.angle_gamma   90.00
#
_symmetry.space_group_name_H-M   'P 1'
#
loop_
_entity.id
_entity.type
_entity.pdbx_description
1 polymer ?
#
loop_
_entity_poly.entity_id
_entity_poly.type
_entity_poly.pdbx_seq_one_letter_code
_entity_poly.pdbx_strand_id
1 'polypeptide(L)'
;MNYQKYDTVELDGEKEYIVVDSFKYNDYKYVYLVNPNDSKEVLLTKEEVVDGQSYLTEVTDKKEYERVALEIVKRNKEDLKAFLGN
;
A
#
# COMPACT_ATOMS: atom_id res chain seq x y z
N MET A 1 -3.80 11.41 -4.38
CA MET A 1 -3.38 10.59 -5.53
C MET A 1 -4.34 9.41 -5.68
N ASN A 2 -4.61 8.90 -6.89
CA ASN A 2 -5.45 7.70 -7.09
C ASN A 2 -4.55 6.53 -7.52
N TYR A 3 -4.60 5.42 -6.79
CA TYR A 3 -3.73 4.25 -6.99
C TYR A 3 -4.64 3.04 -7.14
N GLN A 4 -4.53 2.33 -8.24
CA GLN A 4 -5.26 1.10 -8.51
C GLN A 4 -4.36 -0.10 -8.24
N LYS A 5 -4.99 -1.24 -7.95
CA LYS A 5 -4.27 -2.51 -7.79
C LYS A 5 -3.56 -2.85 -9.10
N TYR A 6 -2.30 -3.25 -8.99
CA TYR A 6 -1.35 -3.51 -10.07
C TYR A 6 -0.81 -2.28 -10.82
N ASP A 7 -1.11 -1.07 -10.37
CA ASP A 7 -0.39 0.11 -10.85
C ASP A 7 1.09 0.02 -10.49
N THR A 8 1.94 0.50 -11.39
CA THR A 8 3.36 0.69 -11.15
C THR A 8 3.62 2.08 -10.59
N VAL A 9 4.40 2.17 -9.51
CA VAL A 9 4.81 3.42 -8.87
C VAL A 9 6.33 3.44 -8.80
N GLU A 10 6.94 4.53 -9.28
CA GLU A 10 8.36 4.78 -9.13
C GLU A 10 8.59 5.65 -7.89
N LEU A 11 9.42 5.18 -6.96
CA LEU A 11 9.85 5.92 -5.78
C LEU A 11 11.34 6.25 -5.88
N ASP A 12 11.70 7.45 -5.43
CA ASP A 12 13.07 7.98 -5.40
C ASP A 12 13.82 7.94 -6.74
N GLY A 13 13.09 7.87 -7.86
CA GLY A 13 13.65 7.94 -9.22
C GLY A 13 14.37 6.68 -9.71
N GLU A 14 14.40 5.61 -8.91
CA GLU A 14 15.22 4.42 -9.22
C GLU A 14 14.50 3.10 -8.92
N LYS A 15 13.50 3.10 -8.03
CA LYS A 15 12.86 1.86 -7.58
C LYS A 15 11.41 1.79 -8.04
N GLU A 16 11.13 0.75 -8.82
CA GLU A 16 9.79 0.39 -9.27
C GLU A 16 9.10 -0.46 -8.20
N TYR A 17 7.86 -0.11 -7.87
CA TYR A 17 6.99 -0.89 -6.99
C TYR A 17 5.64 -1.14 -7.66
N ILE A 18 5.00 -2.24 -7.31
CA ILE A 18 3.64 -2.58 -7.71
C ILE A 18 2.69 -2.32 -6.55
N VAL A 19 1.58 -1.63 -6.81
CA VAL A 19 0.49 -1.45 -5.86
C VAL A 19 -0.28 -2.75 -5.69
N VAL A 20 -0.26 -3.32 -4.48
CA VAL A 20 -1.00 -4.56 -4.16
C VAL A 20 -2.36 -4.25 -3.55
N ASP A 21 -2.47 -3.18 -2.76
CA ASP A 21 -3.74 -2.68 -2.25
C ASP A 21 -3.65 -1.17 -2.04
N SER A 22 -4.77 -0.49 -2.19
CA SER A 22 -4.90 0.90 -1.82
C SER A 22 -6.30 1.14 -1.27
N PHE A 23 -6.37 1.82 -0.13
CA PHE A 23 -7.65 2.05 0.54
C PHE A 23 -7.59 3.28 1.42
N LYS A 24 -8.77 3.83 1.71
CA LYS A 24 -8.93 4.89 2.69
C LYS A 24 -9.30 4.27 4.02
N TYR A 25 -8.66 4.72 5.09
CA TYR A 25 -9.02 4.38 6.45
C TYR A 25 -8.81 5.60 7.33
N ASN A 26 -9.84 6.01 8.06
CA ASN A 26 -9.93 7.34 8.67
C ASN A 26 -9.68 8.42 7.60
N ASP A 27 -8.82 9.40 7.91
CA ASP A 27 -8.50 10.53 7.04
C ASP A 27 -7.31 10.26 6.10
N TYR A 28 -6.70 9.08 6.19
CA TYR A 28 -5.52 8.72 5.42
C TYR A 28 -5.85 7.73 4.30
N LYS A 29 -5.18 7.92 3.17
CA LYS A 29 -5.11 6.92 2.11
C LYS A 29 -3.84 6.09 2.31
N TYR A 30 -3.98 4.79 2.44
CA TYR A 30 -2.86 3.86 2.54
C TYR A 30 -2.62 3.17 1.20
N VAL A 31 -1.35 2.88 0.91
CA VAL A 31 -0.92 2.17 -0.27
C VAL A 31 0.10 1.11 0.14
N TYR A 32 -0.19 -0.13 -0.20
CA TYR A 32 0.71 -1.25 0.00
C TYR A 32 1.45 -1.56 -1.30
N LEU A 33 2.77 -1.47 -1.23
CA LEU A 33 3.68 -1.53 -2.36
C LEU A 33 4.62 -2.72 -2.20
N VAL A 34 4.90 -3.42 -3.29
CA VAL A 34 5.86 -4.53 -3.30
C VAL A 34 6.87 -4.33 -4.43
N ASN A 35 8.14 -4.62 -4.17
CA ASN A 35 9.15 -4.61 -5.22
C ASN A 35 8.95 -5.87 -6.10
N PRO A 36 8.73 -5.72 -7.42
CA PRO A 36 8.57 -6.86 -8.32
C PRO A 36 9.81 -7.76 -8.42
N ASN A 37 10.99 -7.21 -8.10
CA ASN A 37 12.28 -7.89 -8.17
C ASN A 37 12.76 -8.45 -6.82
N ASP A 38 12.17 -8.04 -5.70
CA ASP A 38 12.47 -8.58 -4.37
C ASP A 38 11.20 -8.72 -3.52
N SER A 39 10.70 -9.95 -3.40
CA SER A 39 9.52 -10.28 -2.60
C SER A 39 9.62 -9.94 -1.10
N LYS A 40 10.82 -9.67 -0.58
CA LYS A 40 11.01 -9.27 0.82
C LYS A 40 10.95 -7.76 1.00
N GLU A 41 11.11 -7.00 -0.07
CA GLU A 41 11.04 -5.55 -0.04
C GLU A 41 9.59 -5.10 -0.27
N VAL A 42 8.95 -4.74 0.83
CA VAL A 42 7.57 -4.25 0.87
C VAL A 42 7.53 -2.92 1.58
N LEU A 43 6.69 -2.02 1.09
CA LEU A 43 6.48 -0.71 1.69
C LEU A 43 5.00 -0.51 2.00
N LEU A 44 4.74 -0.14 3.24
CA LEU A 44 3.43 0.33 3.64
C LEU A 44 3.49 1.85 3.78
N THR A 45 2.76 2.55 2.93
CA THR A 45 2.80 4.01 2.85
C THR A 45 1.43 4.61 3.11
N LYS A 46 1.41 5.87 3.52
CA LYS A 46 0.23 6.71 3.57
C LYS A 46 0.43 7.97 2.74
N GLU A 47 -0.66 8.49 2.19
CA GLU A 47 -0.65 9.78 1.51
C GLU A 47 -0.74 10.90 2.55
N GLU A 48 0.26 11.78 2.56
CA GLU A 48 0.29 12.98 3.39
C GLU A 48 0.37 14.22 2.51
N VAL A 49 -0.26 15.31 2.96
CA VAL A 49 -0.26 16.59 2.24
C VAL A 49 0.64 17.56 2.99
N VAL A 50 1.72 17.98 2.34
CA VAL A 50 2.67 18.98 2.86
C VAL A 50 2.69 20.15 1.87
N ASP A 51 2.42 21.36 2.35
CA ASP A 51 2.37 22.58 1.54
C ASP A 51 1.48 22.48 0.28
N GLY A 52 0.36 21.74 0.40
CA GLY A 52 -0.59 21.52 -0.69
C GLY A 52 -0.17 20.48 -1.73
N GLN A 53 1.00 19.85 -1.56
CA GLN A 53 1.47 18.74 -2.39
C GLN A 53 1.27 17.42 -1.65
N SER A 54 0.80 16.40 -2.37
CA SER A 54 0.61 15.06 -1.83
C SER A 54 1.87 14.23 -2.00
N TYR A 55 2.28 13.53 -0.95
CA TYR A 55 3.43 12.62 -0.92
C TYR A 55 3.04 11.26 -0.35
N LEU A 56 3.74 10.21 -0.77
CA LEU A 56 3.71 8.94 -0.06
C LEU A 56 4.79 8.94 1.01
N THR A 57 4.39 8.72 2.26
CA THR A 57 5.31 8.59 3.40
C THR A 57 5.17 7.20 4.01
N GLU A 58 6.30 6.62 4.41
CA GLU A 58 6.31 5.29 5.04
C GLU A 58 5.63 5.33 6.41
N VAL A 59 4.82 4.31 6.70
CA VAL A 59 4.20 4.13 8.00
C VAL A 59 5.24 3.58 8.98
N THR A 60 5.81 4.45 9.80
CA THR A 60 6.87 4.09 10.77
C THR A 60 6.33 3.79 12.17
N ASP A 61 5.12 4.26 12.53
CA ASP A 61 4.49 3.90 13.80
C ASP A 61 4.07 2.43 13.78
N LYS A 62 4.56 1.66 14.76
CA LYS A 62 4.31 0.22 14.82
C LYS A 62 2.83 -0.13 14.97
N LYS A 63 2.08 0.60 15.80
CA LYS A 63 0.67 0.29 16.04
C LYS A 63 -0.18 0.58 14.80
N GLU A 64 0.13 1.69 14.13
CA GLU A 64 -0.46 2.04 12.86
C GLU A 64 -0.15 0.98 11.80
N TYR A 65 1.12 0.61 11.67
CA TYR A 65 1.58 -0.42 10.74
C TYR A 65 0.82 -1.74 10.94
N GLU A 66 0.81 -2.29 12.17
CA GLU A 66 0.14 -3.55 12.48
C GLU A 66 -1.36 -3.50 12.17
N ARG A 67 -2.02 -2.38 12.48
CA ARG A 67 -3.45 -2.17 12.22
C ARG A 67 -3.74 -2.16 10.72
N VAL A 68 -2.95 -1.43 9.94
CA VAL A 68 -3.15 -1.27 8.50
C VAL A 68 -2.79 -2.57 7.77
N ALA A 69 -1.71 -3.26 8.18
CA ALA A 69 -1.35 -4.58 7.68
C ALA A 69 -2.47 -5.61 7.90
N LEU A 70 -3.10 -5.60 9.07
CA LEU A 70 -4.26 -6.47 9.34
C LEU A 70 -5.43 -6.17 8.41
N GLU A 71 -5.68 -4.89 8.10
CA GLU A 71 -6.74 -4.49 7.18
C GLU A 71 -6.46 -4.96 5.75
N ILE A 72 -5.22 -4.85 5.28
CA ILE A 72 -4.77 -5.41 3.99
C ILE A 72 -5.04 -6.91 3.93
N VAL A 73 -4.65 -7.65 4.98
CA VAL A 73 -4.90 -9.11 5.04
C VAL A 73 -6.40 -9.42 4.98
N LYS A 74 -7.25 -8.69 5.70
CA LYS A 74 -8.70 -8.90 5.66
C LYS A 74 -9.28 -8.64 4.27
N ARG A 75 -8.87 -7.56 3.61
CA ARG A 75 -9.35 -7.17 2.28
C ARG A 75 -8.92 -8.19 1.23
N ASN A 76 -7.67 -8.61 1.27
CA ASN A 76 -7.12 -9.58 0.31
C ASN A 76 -7.49 -11.04 0.63
N LYS A 77 -7.99 -11.33 1.84
CA LYS A 77 -8.53 -12.66 2.18
C LYS A 77 -9.72 -13.02 1.30
N GLU A 78 -10.62 -12.08 1.06
CA GLU A 78 -11.80 -12.34 0.21
C GLU A 78 -11.39 -12.47 -1.25
N ASP A 79 -10.45 -11.66 -1.74
CA ASP A 79 -9.84 -11.83 -3.07
C ASP A 79 -9.21 -13.22 -3.23
N LEU A 80 -8.48 -13.68 -2.22
CA LEU A 80 -7.84 -14.99 -2.24
C LEU A 80 -8.87 -16.13 -2.25
N LYS A 81 -9.95 -16.03 -1.46
CA LYS A 81 -11.04 -17.02 -1.50
C LYS A 81 -11.70 -17.08 -2.87
N ALA A 82 -12.03 -15.91 -3.43
CA ALA A 82 -12.64 -15.81 -4.75
C ALA A 82 -11.73 -16.42 -5.84
N PHE A 83 -10.42 -16.17 -5.77
CA PHE A 83 -9.44 -16.76 -6.66
C PHE A 83 -9.34 -18.29 -6.52
N LEU A 84 -9.41 -18.79 -5.29
CA LEU A 84 -9.33 -20.23 -4.99
C LEU A 84 -10.66 -20.96 -5.20
N GLY A 85 -11.74 -20.28 -5.58
CA GLY A 85 -13.05 -20.87 -5.85
C GLY A 85 -13.77 -21.40 -4.60
N ASN A 86 -13.48 -20.84 -3.42
CA ASN A 86 -14.13 -21.20 -2.14
C ASN A 86 -15.17 -20.16 -1.70
#